data_AF-A0A966QZL0-F1
#
_entry.id   AF-A0A966QZL0-F1
#
_cell.length_a   1.000
_cell.length_b   1.000
_cell.length_c   1.000
_cell.angle_alpha   90.00
_cell.angle_beta   90.00
_cell.angle_gamma   90.00
#
_symmetry.space_group_name_H-M   'P 1'
#
loop_
_entity.id
_entity.type
_entity.pdbx_description
1 polymer ?
#
loop_
_entity_poly.entity_id
_entity_poly.type
_entity_poly.pdbx_seq_one_letter_code
_entity_poly.pdbx_strand_id
1 'polypeptide(L)'
;MQNSRKGIGGRPTKYKPEYCSRLIELCAQGLSRRALCAEIGISTETFYDWVKKIPEFSDAYRKGEAAASHFYESKMLEGGLGRIKGFNVMALTFLMKNRYPKEFRDKQDVELSGNESHPIKIETSEAAQSLTDAELKKRLKDLLKEP
;
A
#
# COMPACT_ATOMS: atom_id res chain seq x y z
N MET A 1 -23.72 -30.35 7.80
CA MET A 1 -24.24 -29.40 8.80
C MET A 1 -23.42 -28.13 8.74
N GLN A 2 -24.00 -27.02 8.27
CA GLN A 2 -23.95 -25.72 8.96
C GLN A 2 -24.87 -24.75 8.23
N ASN A 3 -25.71 -24.13 9.05
CA ASN A 3 -26.93 -23.40 8.75
C ASN A 3 -26.58 -21.91 8.66
N SER A 4 -26.95 -21.20 7.59
CA SER A 4 -26.87 -19.74 7.57
C SER A 4 -28.23 -19.13 7.27
N ARG A 5 -28.68 -18.34 8.25
CA ARG A 5 -30.03 -17.82 8.44
C ARG A 5 -30.48 -16.94 7.26
N LYS A 6 -31.67 -17.21 6.75
CA LYS A 6 -32.36 -16.44 5.71
C LYS A 6 -32.81 -15.09 6.31
N GLY A 7 -32.00 -14.05 6.14
CA GLY A 7 -32.31 -12.67 6.53
C GLY A 7 -33.17 -11.96 5.49
N ILE A 8 -34.02 -11.06 5.97
CA ILE A 8 -35.07 -10.33 5.25
C ILE A 8 -34.44 -9.37 4.20
N GLY A 9 -34.65 -9.65 2.92
CA GLY A 9 -34.82 -8.64 1.86
C GLY A 9 -33.67 -7.68 1.50
N GLY A 10 -32.41 -8.12 1.47
CA GLY A 10 -31.33 -7.42 0.77
C GLY A 10 -30.95 -8.10 -0.54
N ARG A 11 -30.55 -7.34 -1.57
CA ARG A 11 -30.02 -7.90 -2.85
C ARG A 11 -28.98 -8.98 -2.51
N PRO A 12 -29.10 -10.22 -3.02
CA PRO A 12 -28.18 -11.30 -2.69
C PRO A 12 -26.73 -10.87 -2.90
N THR A 13 -25.89 -11.03 -1.88
CA THR A 13 -24.47 -10.77 -2.01
C THR A 13 -23.88 -11.80 -2.98
N LYS A 14 -23.11 -11.34 -3.97
CA LYS A 14 -22.47 -12.22 -4.97
C LYS A 14 -21.36 -13.11 -4.38
N TYR A 15 -21.13 -13.05 -3.07
CA TYR A 15 -20.00 -13.68 -2.40
C TYR A 15 -20.20 -15.19 -2.26
N LYS A 16 -19.14 -15.95 -2.56
CA LYS A 16 -19.06 -17.39 -2.34
C LYS A 16 -17.78 -17.70 -1.54
N PRO A 17 -17.84 -18.55 -0.50
CA PRO A 17 -16.64 -18.93 0.28
C PRO A 17 -15.51 -19.53 -0.57
N GLU A 18 -15.84 -20.17 -1.69
CA GLU A 18 -14.87 -20.72 -2.67
C GLU A 18 -13.90 -19.66 -3.20
N TYR A 19 -14.30 -18.38 -3.21
CA TYR A 19 -13.41 -17.31 -3.63
C TYR A 19 -12.21 -17.15 -2.72
N CYS A 20 -12.25 -17.54 -1.45
CA CYS A 20 -11.08 -17.50 -0.57
C CYS A 20 -9.96 -18.42 -1.07
N SER A 21 -10.30 -19.66 -1.44
CA SER A 21 -9.32 -20.61 -1.97
C SER A 21 -8.77 -20.13 -3.32
N ARG A 22 -9.67 -19.71 -4.22
CA ARG A 22 -9.27 -19.19 -5.53
C ARG A 22 -8.41 -17.94 -5.43
N LEU A 23 -8.69 -17.06 -4.46
CA LEU A 23 -7.91 -15.85 -4.20
C LEU A 23 -6.45 -16.18 -3.84
N ILE A 24 -6.25 -17.17 -2.97
CA ILE A 24 -4.91 -17.61 -2.56
C ILE A 24 -4.15 -18.18 -3.76
N GLU A 25 -4.79 -19.05 -4.56
CA GLU A 25 -4.20 -19.64 -5.76
C GLU A 25 -3.77 -18.58 -6.79
N LEU A 26 -4.64 -17.60 -7.06
CA LEU A 26 -4.35 -16.54 -8.02
C LEU A 26 -3.26 -15.59 -7.52
N CYS A 27 -3.25 -15.26 -6.23
CA CYS A 27 -2.16 -14.49 -5.65
C CYS A 27 -0.83 -15.25 -5.70
N ALA A 28 -0.82 -16.56 -5.48
CA ALA A 28 0.38 -17.40 -5.55
C ALA A 28 1.02 -17.42 -6.96
N GLN A 29 0.24 -17.14 -8.01
CA GLN A 29 0.74 -16.94 -9.38
C GLN A 29 1.32 -15.54 -9.62
N GLY A 30 1.31 -14.67 -8.61
CA GLY A 30 1.78 -13.30 -8.70
C GLY A 30 0.80 -12.33 -9.35
N LEU A 31 -0.50 -12.65 -9.45
CA LEU A 31 -1.46 -11.73 -10.07
C LEU A 31 -1.56 -10.40 -9.29
N SER A 32 -1.81 -9.32 -10.02
CA SER A 32 -2.23 -8.05 -9.42
C SER A 32 -3.67 -8.15 -8.94
N ARG A 33 -4.05 -7.39 -7.90
CA ARG A 33 -5.45 -7.31 -7.47
C ARG A 33 -6.43 -7.06 -8.61
N ARG A 34 -6.09 -6.21 -9.58
CA ARG A 34 -6.93 -5.93 -10.75
C ARG A 34 -7.13 -7.17 -11.62
N ALA A 35 -6.04 -7.87 -11.92
CA ALA A 35 -6.09 -9.10 -12.70
C ALA A 35 -6.89 -10.19 -11.97
N LEU A 36 -6.68 -10.31 -10.66
CA LEU A 36 -7.43 -11.21 -9.80
C LEU A 36 -8.94 -10.88 -9.79
N CYS A 37 -9.30 -9.60 -9.72
CA CYS A 37 -10.69 -9.17 -9.79
C CYS A 37 -11.32 -9.51 -11.15
N ALA A 38 -10.56 -9.35 -12.24
CA ALA A 38 -11.02 -9.71 -13.58
C ALA A 38 -11.25 -11.22 -13.71
N GLU A 39 -10.36 -12.05 -13.18
CA GLU A 39 -10.47 -13.52 -13.18
C GLU A 39 -11.67 -14.02 -12.36
N ILE A 40 -11.92 -13.41 -11.20
CA ILE A 40 -13.07 -13.75 -10.35
C ILE A 40 -14.38 -13.14 -10.91
N GLY A 41 -14.30 -12.16 -11.80
CA GLY A 41 -15.46 -11.49 -12.38
C GLY A 41 -16.11 -10.47 -11.44
N ILE A 42 -15.31 -9.79 -10.60
CA ILE A 42 -15.78 -8.76 -9.66
C ILE A 42 -15.13 -7.40 -9.93
N SER A 43 -15.79 -6.32 -9.52
CA SER A 43 -15.17 -4.98 -9.55
C SER A 43 -14.16 -4.85 -8.41
N THR A 44 -13.20 -3.93 -8.58
CA THR A 44 -12.23 -3.58 -7.52
C THR A 44 -12.91 -3.05 -6.27
N GLU A 45 -14.03 -2.33 -6.41
CA GLU A 45 -14.84 -1.86 -5.28
C GLU A 45 -15.42 -3.02 -4.48
N THR A 46 -15.99 -4.01 -5.17
CA THR A 46 -16.53 -5.22 -4.53
C THR A 46 -15.46 -5.94 -3.74
N PHE A 47 -14.24 -6.03 -4.31
CA PHE A 47 -13.10 -6.62 -3.62
C PHE A 47 -12.78 -5.90 -2.31
N TYR A 48 -12.65 -4.57 -2.32
CA TYR A 48 -12.35 -3.80 -1.10
C TYR A 48 -13.47 -3.89 -0.06
N ASP A 49 -14.72 -3.87 -0.53
CA ASP A 49 -15.88 -4.08 0.32
C ASP A 49 -15.84 -5.43 1.03
N TRP A 50 -15.48 -6.50 0.33
CA TRP A 50 -15.36 -7.84 0.90
C TRP A 50 -14.20 -7.95 1.88
N VAL A 51 -13.04 -7.37 1.57
CA VAL A 51 -11.89 -7.32 2.50
C VAL A 51 -12.25 -6.63 3.81
N LYS A 52 -13.12 -5.60 3.76
CA LYS A 52 -13.59 -4.87 4.95
C LYS A 52 -14.69 -5.60 5.72
N LYS A 53 -15.66 -6.21 5.01
CA LYS A 53 -16.89 -6.75 5.60
C LYS A 53 -16.78 -8.23 5.97
N ILE A 54 -15.88 -8.99 5.35
CA ILE A 54 -15.80 -10.46 5.45
C ILE A 54 -14.41 -10.85 5.99
N PRO A 55 -14.30 -11.19 7.29
CA PRO A 55 -13.02 -11.53 7.91
C PRO A 55 -12.31 -12.70 7.23
N GLU A 56 -13.02 -13.75 6.79
CA GLU A 56 -12.38 -14.89 6.13
C GLU A 56 -11.75 -14.50 4.78
N PHE A 57 -12.42 -13.61 4.02
CA PHE A 57 -11.87 -13.10 2.76
C PHE A 57 -10.65 -12.22 2.99
N SER A 58 -10.66 -11.42 4.05
CA SER A 58 -9.52 -10.60 4.48
C SER A 58 -8.31 -11.47 4.86
N ASP A 59 -8.54 -12.54 5.63
CA ASP A 59 -7.49 -13.49 6.01
C ASP A 59 -6.94 -14.25 4.80
N ALA A 60 -7.82 -14.73 3.92
CA ALA A 60 -7.42 -15.36 2.66
C ALA A 60 -6.58 -14.40 1.79
N TYR A 61 -6.95 -13.12 1.74
CA TYR A 61 -6.18 -12.12 1.00
C TYR A 61 -4.79 -11.92 1.58
N ARG A 62 -4.64 -11.86 2.90
CA ARG A 62 -3.33 -11.75 3.56
C ARG A 62 -2.45 -12.97 3.28
N LYS A 63 -3.02 -14.17 3.35
CA LYS A 63 -2.33 -15.42 2.97
C LYS A 63 -1.91 -15.41 1.51
N GLY A 64 -2.79 -14.96 0.63
CA GLY A 64 -2.50 -14.78 -0.80
C GLY A 64 -1.37 -13.78 -1.04
N GLU A 65 -1.38 -12.63 -0.39
CA GLU A 65 -0.31 -11.62 -0.51
C GLU A 65 1.05 -12.16 -0.06
N ALA A 66 1.11 -12.95 1.03
CA ALA A 66 2.34 -13.61 1.44
C ALA A 66 2.84 -14.61 0.37
N ALA A 67 1.95 -15.37 -0.24
CA ALA A 67 2.29 -16.27 -1.35
C ALA A 67 2.77 -15.49 -2.60
N ALA A 68 2.15 -14.35 -2.89
CA ALA A 68 2.55 -13.47 -3.99
C ALA A 68 3.96 -12.91 -3.76
N SER A 69 4.28 -12.46 -2.53
CA SER A 69 5.62 -12.00 -2.18
C SER A 69 6.66 -13.11 -2.41
N HIS A 70 6.38 -14.32 -1.93
CA HIS A 70 7.26 -15.47 -2.14
C HIS A 70 7.47 -15.79 -3.63
N PHE A 71 6.42 -15.69 -4.46
CA PHE A 71 6.52 -15.88 -5.90
C PHE A 71 7.51 -14.89 -6.54
N TYR A 72 7.37 -13.59 -6.25
CA TYR A 72 8.25 -12.58 -6.82
C TYR A 72 9.68 -12.68 -6.30
N GLU A 73 9.87 -12.95 -5.01
CA GLU A 73 11.20 -13.19 -4.43
C GLU A 73 11.89 -14.40 -5.08
N SER A 74 11.15 -15.49 -5.29
CA SER A 74 11.66 -16.67 -5.99
C SER A 74 12.09 -16.34 -7.42
N LYS A 75 11.29 -15.55 -8.15
CA LYS A 75 11.64 -15.10 -9.51
C LYS A 75 12.82 -14.13 -9.51
N MET A 76 12.95 -13.27 -8.50
CA MET A 76 14.10 -12.39 -8.31
C MET A 76 15.38 -13.20 -8.13
N LEU A 77 15.35 -14.24 -7.29
CA LEU A 77 16.49 -15.13 -7.05
C LEU A 77 16.86 -15.95 -8.30
N GLU A 78 15.87 -16.58 -8.94
CA GLU A 78 16.08 -17.34 -10.18
C GLU A 78 16.67 -16.46 -11.28
N GLY A 79 16.13 -15.25 -11.44
CA GLY A 79 16.59 -14.27 -12.41
C GLY A 79 17.98 -13.73 -12.10
N GLY A 80 18.27 -13.41 -10.84
CA GLY A 80 19.59 -12.97 -10.37
C GLY A 80 20.69 -14.02 -10.53
N LEU A 81 20.33 -15.31 -10.41
CA LEU A 81 21.22 -16.44 -10.68
C LEU A 81 21.34 -16.79 -12.17
N GLY A 82 20.69 -16.03 -13.07
CA GLY A 82 20.75 -16.26 -14.51
C GLY A 82 19.96 -17.47 -15.00
N ARG A 83 19.08 -18.05 -14.17
CA ARG A 83 18.24 -19.22 -14.56
C ARG A 83 17.11 -18.84 -15.51
N ILE A 84 16.74 -17.56 -15.55
CA ILE A 84 15.71 -17.01 -16.43
C ILE A 84 16.38 -16.21 -17.54
N LYS A 85 16.31 -16.72 -18.78
CA LYS A 85 16.84 -16.01 -19.95
C LYS A 85 16.03 -14.73 -20.19
N GLY A 86 16.72 -13.60 -20.38
CA GLY A 86 16.08 -12.30 -20.64
C GLY A 86 15.42 -11.67 -19.42
N PHE A 87 15.77 -12.12 -18.21
CA PHE A 87 15.24 -11.56 -16.98
C PHE A 87 15.60 -10.08 -16.83
N ASN A 88 14.58 -9.23 -16.68
CA ASN A 88 14.76 -7.81 -16.41
C ASN A 88 14.65 -7.56 -14.91
N VAL A 89 15.82 -7.53 -14.24
CA VAL A 89 15.93 -7.25 -12.80
C VAL A 89 15.29 -5.91 -12.45
N MET A 90 15.50 -4.86 -13.25
CA MET A 90 14.96 -3.51 -12.96
C MET A 90 13.43 -3.48 -12.99
N ALA A 91 12.82 -4.17 -13.95
CA ALA A 91 11.36 -4.23 -14.04
C ALA A 91 10.76 -4.92 -12.80
N LEU A 92 11.39 -6.01 -12.34
CA LEU A 92 10.94 -6.69 -11.12
C LEU A 92 11.20 -5.84 -9.86
N THR A 93 12.36 -5.20 -9.74
CA THR A 93 12.66 -4.27 -8.64
C THR A 93 11.64 -3.13 -8.58
N PHE A 94 11.31 -2.52 -9.73
CA PHE A 94 10.33 -1.44 -9.81
C PHE A 94 8.93 -1.92 -9.40
N LEU A 95 8.54 -3.12 -9.83
CA LEU A 95 7.29 -3.75 -9.40
C LEU A 95 7.25 -3.96 -7.88
N MET A 96 8.33 -4.51 -7.29
CA MET A 96 8.41 -4.76 -5.85
C MET A 96 8.33 -3.46 -5.04
N LYS A 97 9.02 -2.41 -5.45
CA LYS A 97 8.99 -1.08 -4.80
C LYS A 97 7.60 -0.45 -4.82
N ASN A 98 6.87 -0.63 -5.91
CA ASN A 98 5.52 -0.06 -6.06
C ASN A 98 4.46 -0.91 -5.36
N ARG A 99 4.62 -2.24 -5.35
CA ARG A 99 3.67 -3.16 -4.75
C ARG A 99 3.80 -3.23 -3.23
N TYR A 100 5.04 -3.20 -2.74
CA TYR A 100 5.41 -3.35 -1.33
C TYR A 100 6.28 -2.16 -0.88
N PRO A 101 5.73 -0.94 -0.89
CA PRO A 101 6.50 0.28 -0.62
C PRO A 101 6.94 0.40 0.84
N LYS A 102 6.33 -0.33 1.78
CA LYS A 102 6.77 -0.28 3.18
C LYS A 102 8.04 -1.11 3.40
N GLU A 103 8.18 -2.17 2.63
CA GLU A 103 9.26 -3.16 2.77
C GLU A 103 10.43 -2.87 1.83
N PHE A 104 10.17 -2.47 0.57
CA PHE A 104 11.19 -2.39 -0.48
C PHE A 104 11.54 -0.97 -0.94
N ARG A 105 10.87 0.07 -0.41
CA ARG A 105 11.19 1.45 -0.80
C ARG A 105 12.59 1.81 -0.30
N ASP A 106 13.38 2.42 -1.18
CA ASP A 106 14.71 2.91 -0.83
C ASP A 106 14.61 3.87 0.37
N LYS A 107 15.44 3.63 1.39
CA LYS A 107 15.63 4.56 2.49
C LYS A 107 16.78 5.48 2.12
N GLN A 108 16.52 6.77 2.15
CA GLN A 108 17.54 7.80 2.06
C GLN A 108 17.78 8.35 3.45
N ASP A 109 19.01 8.25 3.93
CA ASP A 109 19.47 9.01 5.08
C ASP A 109 20.08 10.29 4.54
N VAL A 110 19.40 11.42 4.78
CA VAL A 110 19.80 12.72 4.24
C VAL A 110 20.23 13.59 5.41
N GLU A 111 21.54 13.70 5.59
CA GLU A 111 22.11 14.64 6.54
C GLU A 111 22.03 16.07 5.95
N LEU A 112 21.30 16.95 6.64
CA LEU A 112 21.23 18.36 6.30
C LEU A 112 22.31 19.12 7.09
N SER A 113 23.55 19.15 6.58
CA SER A 113 24.63 19.94 7.16
C SER A 113 24.92 21.18 6.31
N GLY A 114 24.66 22.38 6.84
CA GLY A 114 25.30 23.60 6.36
C GLY A 114 26.65 23.76 7.07
N ASN A 115 27.75 23.91 6.34
CA ASN A 115 29.01 24.29 6.97
C ASN A 115 29.05 25.81 7.20
N GLU A 116 29.92 26.32 8.07
CA GLU A 116 30.01 27.76 8.35
C GLU A 116 30.28 28.60 7.09
N SER A 117 30.85 28.01 6.04
CA SER A 117 31.08 28.66 4.74
C SER A 117 29.85 28.67 3.82
N HIS A 118 28.91 27.72 4.00
CA HIS A 118 27.71 27.52 3.18
C HIS A 118 26.53 27.09 4.08
N PRO A 119 25.99 28.00 4.89
CA PRO A 119 24.81 27.72 5.67
C PRO A 119 23.59 27.49 4.77
N ILE A 120 22.65 26.67 5.23
CA ILE A 120 21.35 26.50 4.57
C ILE A 120 20.58 27.82 4.74
N LYS A 121 20.45 28.59 3.65
CA LYS A 121 19.70 29.85 3.66
C LYS A 121 18.20 29.54 3.68
N ILE A 122 17.54 29.87 4.78
CA ILE A 122 16.09 29.82 4.92
C ILE A 122 15.57 31.24 4.70
N GLU A 123 15.10 31.56 3.50
CA GLU A 123 14.45 32.84 3.22
C GLU A 123 12.98 32.77 3.65
N THR A 124 12.67 33.40 4.78
CA THR A 124 11.28 33.63 5.20
C THR A 124 10.76 34.91 4.56
N SER A 125 9.49 34.93 4.13
CA SER A 125 8.84 36.15 3.62
C SER A 125 8.92 37.28 4.64
N GLU A 126 9.09 38.53 4.21
CA GLU A 126 9.23 39.73 5.06
C GLU A 126 8.12 39.89 6.12
N ALA A 127 6.93 39.33 5.86
CA ALA A 127 5.81 39.27 6.79
C ALA A 127 6.09 38.46 8.09
N ALA A 128 7.10 37.59 8.09
CA ALA A 128 7.52 36.80 9.24
C ALA A 128 8.68 37.45 10.03
N GLN A 129 9.47 38.31 9.38
CA GLN A 129 10.67 38.93 9.99
C GLN A 129 10.34 40.19 10.79
N SER A 130 9.22 40.85 10.49
CA SER A 130 8.76 42.08 11.16
C SER A 130 7.86 41.82 12.37
N LEU A 131 7.53 40.55 12.66
CA LEU A 131 6.71 40.19 13.81
C LEU A 131 7.61 39.82 15.00
N THR A 132 7.38 40.47 16.13
CA THR A 132 8.05 40.10 17.37
C THR A 132 7.63 38.70 17.82
N ASP A 133 8.51 37.97 18.53
CA ASP A 133 8.22 36.63 19.09
C ASP A 133 6.91 36.58 19.89
N ALA A 134 6.52 37.71 20.51
CA ALA A 134 5.28 37.86 21.24
C ALA A 134 4.04 37.87 20.33
N GLU A 135 4.11 38.56 19.19
CA GLU A 135 3.03 38.61 18.20
C GLU A 135 2.87 37.29 17.45
N LEU A 136 3.98 36.60 17.19
CA LEU A 136 4.01 35.25 16.62
C LEU A 136 3.33 34.24 17.55
N LYS A 137 3.67 34.25 18.84
CA LYS A 137 3.03 33.41 19.87
C LYS A 137 1.55 33.74 20.05
N LYS A 138 1.17 35.02 19.95
CA LYS A 138 -0.23 35.45 20.03
C LYS A 138 -1.04 34.95 18.83
N ARG A 139 -0.56 35.16 17.60
CA ARG A 139 -1.21 34.65 16.37
C ARG A 139 -1.32 33.13 16.36
N LEU A 140 -0.29 32.43 16.83
CA LEU A 140 -0.33 30.97 16.97
C LEU A 140 -1.42 30.52 17.95
N LYS A 141 -1.56 31.23 19.07
CA LYS A 141 -2.57 30.93 20.10
C LYS A 141 -3.99 31.25 19.62
N ASP A 142 -4.16 32.27 18.78
CA ASP A 142 -5.45 32.63 18.18
C ASP A 142 -5.84 31.64 17.07
N LEU A 143 -4.88 31.18 16.25
CA LEU A 143 -5.10 30.12 15.24
C LEU A 143 -5.44 28.75 15.86
N LEU A 144 -4.92 28.46 17.05
CA LEU A 144 -5.22 27.24 17.80
C LEU A 144 -6.50 27.37 18.65
N LYS A 145 -7.19 28.52 18.60
CA LYS A 145 -8.38 28.84 19.42
C LYS A 145 -9.68 29.04 18.63
N GLU A 146 -9.67 28.99 17.30
CA GLU A 146 -10.95 28.90 16.59
C GLU A 146 -11.58 27.50 16.81
N PRO A 147 -12.92 27.41 16.93
CA PRO A 147 -13.65 26.33 17.60
C PRO A 147 -13.51 24.93 16.98
#